data_AF-A0A2M7PUH7-F1
#
_entry.id   AF-A0A2M7PUH7-F1
#
_cell.length_a   1.000
_cell.length_b   1.000
_cell.length_c   1.000
_cell.angle_alpha   90.00
_cell.angle_beta   90.00
_cell.angle_gamma   90.00
#
_symmetry.space_group_name_H-M   'P 1'
#
loop_
_entity.id
_entity.type
_entity.pdbx_description
1 polymer ?
#
loop_
_entity_poly.entity_id
_entity_poly.type
_entity_poly.pdbx_seq_one_letter_code
_entity_poly.pdbx_strand_id
1 'polypeptide(L)'
;MKLDKSIVKIVGFLVGIVVLALSIQACSIERKTAVAFTKKANGTRLIVLQPDQLFKINQKLYLLDSLGPVDKGREAEVLLENSLFLKDLNDSRFVDNYMLGYKNELARFGFDVYDASTMDKVPAMDSNVIQVSVAQIELEETLYPFRDEAQIYGQNYFHDHQLNAVFINSWFDITPGNHKSSIYFATDMLVDQVESTFDYDVFSDQVRYMYNLETMSTDMLYQFAYDLGRVYAGYTFDYLLNTELDRV
;
A
#
# COMPACT_ATOMS: atom_id res chain seq x y z
N MET A 1 53.09 -27.11 -16.99
CA MET A 1 52.22 -28.09 -16.32
C MET A 1 50.81 -27.92 -16.90
N LYS A 2 50.40 -28.77 -17.84
CA LYS A 2 49.05 -28.68 -18.45
C LYS A 2 48.08 -29.38 -17.49
N LEU A 3 47.15 -28.64 -16.89
CA LEU A 3 46.07 -29.26 -16.13
C LEU A 3 45.25 -30.15 -17.07
N ASP A 4 45.03 -31.40 -16.65
CA ASP A 4 44.20 -32.35 -17.36
C ASP A 4 42.76 -31.79 -17.44
N LYS A 5 42.22 -31.74 -18.66
CA LYS A 5 40.84 -31.30 -18.92
C LYS A 5 39.81 -32.12 -18.13
N SER A 6 40.13 -33.35 -17.76
CA SER A 6 39.28 -34.21 -16.92
C SER A 6 39.20 -33.70 -15.48
N ILE A 7 40.32 -33.21 -14.92
CA ILE A 7 40.37 -32.64 -13.58
C ILE A 7 39.57 -31.33 -13.51
N VAL A 8 39.68 -30.48 -14.54
CA VAL A 8 38.91 -29.22 -14.63
C VAL A 8 37.40 -29.47 -14.68
N LYS A 9 36.95 -30.51 -15.39
CA LYS A 9 35.53 -30.90 -15.44
C LYS A 9 35.01 -31.44 -14.11
N ILE A 10 35.81 -32.27 -13.42
CA ILE A 10 35.45 -32.83 -12.11
C ILE A 10 35.36 -31.71 -11.05
N VAL A 11 36.32 -30.79 -11.04
CA VAL A 11 36.31 -29.63 -10.13
C VAL A 11 35.14 -28.70 -10.45
N GLY A 12 34.86 -28.42 -11.72
CA GLY A 12 33.70 -27.62 -12.13
C GLY A 12 32.36 -28.25 -11.71
N PHE A 13 32.23 -29.57 -11.82
CA PHE A 13 31.06 -30.31 -11.37
C PHE A 13 30.89 -30.28 -9.85
N LEU A 14 31.98 -30.46 -9.09
CA LEU A 14 31.98 -30.35 -7.63
C LEU A 14 31.62 -28.94 -7.15
N VAL A 15 32.15 -27.91 -7.78
CA VAL A 15 31.79 -26.51 -7.49
C VAL A 15 30.31 -26.27 -7.80
N GLY A 16 29.80 -26.80 -8.92
CA GLY A 16 28.38 -26.74 -9.26
C GLY A 16 27.48 -27.39 -8.20
N ILE A 17 27.86 -28.57 -7.69
CA ILE A 17 27.13 -29.25 -6.62
C ILE A 17 27.16 -28.43 -5.31
N VAL A 18 28.31 -27.86 -4.95
CA VAL A 18 28.43 -27.04 -3.74
C VAL A 18 27.58 -25.77 -3.84
N VAL A 19 27.59 -25.08 -4.98
CA VAL A 19 26.74 -23.90 -5.21
C VAL A 19 25.25 -24.27 -5.16
N LEU A 20 24.86 -25.41 -5.73
CA LEU A 20 23.47 -25.90 -5.68
C LEU A 20 23.05 -26.28 -4.26
N ALA A 21 23.93 -26.92 -3.49
CA ALA A 21 23.66 -27.28 -2.09
C ALA A 21 23.52 -26.04 -1.20
N LEU A 22 24.35 -25.01 -1.40
CA LEU A 22 24.27 -23.75 -0.66
C LEU A 22 23.00 -22.95 -0.99
N SER A 23 22.55 -22.97 -2.25
CA SER A 23 21.31 -22.29 -2.67
C SER A 23 20.05 -22.97 -2.15
N ILE A 24 20.05 -24.30 -1.98
CA ILE A 24 18.95 -25.03 -1.34
C ILE A 24 18.92 -24.76 0.18
N GLN A 25 20.08 -24.63 0.82
CA GLN A 25 20.16 -24.36 2.26
C GLN A 25 19.76 -22.94 2.63
N ALA A 26 20.09 -21.93 1.82
CA ALA A 26 19.65 -20.55 2.02
C ALA A 26 18.12 -20.53 2.20
N CYS A 27 17.38 -20.95 1.18
CA CYS A 27 15.91 -21.00 1.16
C CYS A 27 15.27 -21.78 2.34
N SER A 28 16.00 -22.73 2.92
CA SER A 28 15.53 -23.51 4.07
C SER A 28 15.59 -22.73 5.39
N ILE A 29 16.55 -21.81 5.53
CA ILE A 29 16.75 -20.99 6.73
C ILE A 29 15.68 -19.91 6.78
N GLU A 30 15.47 -19.14 5.72
CA GLU A 30 14.44 -18.08 5.75
C GLU A 30 13.05 -18.70 5.93
N ARG A 31 12.76 -19.82 5.26
CA ARG A 31 11.50 -20.56 5.47
C ARG A 31 11.33 -21.01 6.92
N LYS A 32 12.39 -21.55 7.54
CA LYS A 32 12.32 -21.99 8.94
C LYS A 32 12.11 -20.82 9.88
N THR A 33 12.73 -19.67 9.62
CA THR A 33 12.54 -18.46 10.41
C THR A 33 11.15 -17.86 10.23
N ALA A 34 10.61 -17.80 9.01
CA ALA A 34 9.23 -17.36 8.77
C ALA A 34 8.20 -18.26 9.48
N VAL A 35 8.39 -19.58 9.43
CA VAL A 35 7.55 -20.54 10.18
C VAL A 35 7.73 -20.39 11.70
N ALA A 36 8.92 -20.05 12.18
CA ALA A 36 9.15 -19.78 13.59
C ALA A 36 8.48 -18.46 14.02
N PHE A 37 8.54 -17.42 13.19
CA PHE A 37 7.94 -16.12 13.47
C PHE A 37 6.41 -16.19 13.51
N THR A 38 5.77 -16.89 12.57
CA THR A 38 4.31 -17.14 12.62
C THR A 38 3.87 -17.84 13.90
N LYS A 39 4.67 -18.78 14.43
CA LYS A 39 4.41 -19.38 15.75
C LYS A 39 4.62 -18.41 16.91
N LYS A 40 5.60 -17.49 16.79
CA LYS A 40 5.86 -16.44 17.78
C LYS A 40 4.75 -15.37 17.77
N ALA A 41 4.22 -15.04 16.60
CA ALA A 41 3.14 -14.07 16.42
C ALA A 41 1.92 -14.42 17.29
N ASN A 42 1.58 -15.71 17.40
CA ASN A 42 0.54 -16.25 18.30
C ASN A 42 0.73 -15.95 19.80
N GLY A 43 1.86 -15.39 20.23
CA GLY A 43 2.10 -14.94 21.60
C GLY A 43 2.59 -13.49 21.70
N THR A 44 2.63 -12.76 20.59
CA THR A 44 3.03 -11.34 20.54
C THR A 44 1.78 -10.48 20.61
N ARG A 45 1.81 -9.47 21.49
CA ARG A 45 0.69 -8.54 21.68
C ARG A 45 0.98 -7.24 20.95
N LEU A 46 0.02 -6.79 20.16
CA LEU A 46 0.10 -5.52 19.45
C LEU A 46 -0.88 -4.54 20.07
N ILE A 47 -0.39 -3.37 20.49
CA ILE A 47 -1.25 -2.23 20.81
C ILE A 47 -1.30 -1.36 19.55
N VAL A 48 -2.48 -1.27 18.95
CA VAL A 48 -2.73 -0.50 17.74
C VAL A 48 -3.43 0.80 18.08
N LEU A 49 -2.79 1.92 17.77
CA LEU A 49 -3.34 3.27 17.96
C LEU A 49 -3.78 3.84 16.61
N GLN A 50 -4.94 4.50 16.63
CA GLN A 50 -5.51 5.18 15.46
C GLN A 50 -5.11 6.67 15.46
N PRO A 51 -5.17 7.35 14.31
CA PRO A 51 -4.93 8.79 14.26
C PRO A 51 -6.12 9.54 14.88
N ASP A 52 -5.85 10.73 15.42
CA ASP A 52 -6.88 11.60 15.99
C ASP A 52 -7.76 12.27 14.92
N GLN A 53 -7.22 12.47 13.72
CA GLN A 53 -7.90 13.15 12.62
C GLN A 53 -7.48 12.60 11.26
N LEU A 54 -8.35 12.79 10.29
CA LEU A 54 -8.11 12.51 8.88
C LEU A 54 -7.80 13.83 8.16
N PHE A 55 -6.63 13.94 7.54
CA PHE A 55 -6.29 15.11 6.76
C PHE A 55 -6.87 14.99 5.35
N LYS A 56 -7.40 16.08 4.80
CA LYS A 56 -8.06 16.11 3.50
C LYS A 56 -7.51 17.28 2.69
N ILE A 57 -6.96 16.98 1.52
CA ILE A 57 -6.32 17.93 0.63
C ILE A 57 -6.90 17.73 -0.77
N ASN A 58 -7.31 18.81 -1.42
CA ASN A 58 -7.69 18.76 -2.83
C ASN A 58 -6.63 19.52 -3.64
N GLN A 59 -5.92 18.82 -4.52
CA GLN A 59 -4.85 19.35 -5.37
C GLN A 59 -5.33 19.82 -6.75
N LYS A 60 -6.64 19.84 -7.00
CA LYS A 60 -7.22 20.32 -8.26
C LYS A 60 -7.19 21.86 -8.35
N LEU A 61 -5.99 22.42 -8.44
CA LEU A 61 -5.75 23.87 -8.43
C LEU A 61 -6.44 24.60 -9.59
N TYR A 62 -6.71 23.92 -10.71
CA TYR A 62 -7.48 24.48 -11.84
C TYR A 62 -8.90 24.94 -11.44
N LEU A 63 -9.43 24.45 -10.31
CA LEU A 63 -10.69 24.93 -9.76
C LEU A 63 -10.60 26.40 -9.34
N LEU A 64 -9.45 26.86 -8.85
CA LEU A 64 -9.23 28.26 -8.48
C LEU A 64 -9.29 29.18 -9.70
N ASP A 65 -8.79 28.74 -10.86
CA ASP A 65 -8.87 29.51 -12.10
C ASP A 65 -10.31 29.79 -12.52
N SER A 66 -11.23 28.86 -12.19
CA SER A 66 -12.65 28.96 -12.52
C SER A 66 -13.46 29.78 -11.52
N LEU A 67 -12.99 29.89 -10.27
CA LEU A 67 -13.68 30.59 -9.17
C LEU A 67 -13.31 32.07 -9.07
N GLY A 68 -12.29 32.52 -9.80
CA GLY A 68 -11.79 33.89 -9.77
C GLY A 68 -10.81 34.14 -8.60
N PRO A 69 -10.51 35.41 -8.27
CA PRO A 69 -9.54 35.72 -7.21
C PRO A 69 -10.00 35.20 -5.84
N VAL A 70 -9.29 34.21 -5.32
CA VAL A 70 -9.45 33.68 -3.96
C VAL A 70 -8.36 34.27 -3.06
N ASP A 71 -8.69 34.57 -1.81
CA ASP A 71 -7.67 34.95 -0.82
C ASP A 71 -6.75 33.76 -0.54
N LYS A 72 -5.43 33.98 -0.58
CA LYS A 72 -4.41 32.92 -0.42
C LYS A 72 -4.58 32.12 0.88
N GLY A 73 -5.05 32.79 1.94
CA GLY A 73 -5.31 32.14 3.23
C GLY A 73 -6.48 31.14 3.22
N ARG A 74 -7.32 31.16 2.18
CA ARG A 74 -8.55 30.36 2.06
C ARG A 74 -8.55 29.38 0.89
N GLU A 75 -7.46 29.30 0.13
CA GLU A 75 -7.37 28.40 -1.03
C GLU A 75 -7.68 26.95 -0.66
N ALA A 76 -7.11 26.44 0.44
CA ALA A 76 -7.33 25.07 0.89
C ALA A 76 -8.79 24.79 1.30
N GLU A 77 -9.45 25.75 1.96
CA GLU A 77 -10.87 25.67 2.33
C GLU A 77 -11.74 25.61 1.06
N VAL A 78 -11.51 26.54 0.12
CA VAL A 78 -12.24 26.61 -1.15
C VAL A 78 -12.03 25.36 -1.99
N LEU A 79 -10.80 24.85 -2.07
CA LEU A 79 -10.50 23.60 -2.78
C LEU A 79 -11.21 22.41 -2.13
N LEU A 80 -11.22 22.32 -0.80
CA LEU A 80 -11.92 21.25 -0.10
C LEU A 80 -13.44 21.35 -0.29
N GLU A 81 -14.04 22.54 -0.24
CA GLU A 81 -15.49 22.74 -0.48
C GLU A 81 -15.90 22.35 -1.91
N ASN A 82 -14.98 22.45 -2.88
CA ASN A 82 -15.19 22.09 -4.28
C ASN A 82 -14.65 20.68 -4.63
N SER A 83 -14.23 19.90 -3.64
CA SER A 83 -13.85 18.50 -3.82
C SER A 83 -15.04 17.66 -4.32
N LEU A 84 -14.75 16.66 -5.16
CA LEU A 84 -15.77 15.71 -5.62
C LEU A 84 -16.08 14.65 -4.56
N PHE A 85 -15.09 14.26 -3.75
CA PHE A 85 -15.23 13.14 -2.82
C PHE A 85 -15.01 13.52 -1.35
N LEU A 86 -13.97 14.29 -1.06
CA LEU A 86 -13.49 14.58 0.31
C LEU A 86 -14.43 15.45 1.14
N LYS A 87 -15.20 16.34 0.50
CA LYS A 87 -16.15 17.22 1.21
C LYS A 87 -17.29 16.46 1.88
N ASP A 88 -17.75 15.38 1.24
CA ASP A 88 -18.90 14.57 1.68
C ASP A 88 -18.45 13.30 2.43
N LEU A 89 -17.14 13.06 2.51
CA LEU A 89 -16.57 11.95 3.24
C LEU A 89 -16.73 12.15 4.76
N ASN A 90 -17.39 11.22 5.41
CA ASN A 90 -17.37 11.04 6.87
C ASN A 90 -16.02 10.48 7.34
N ASP A 91 -15.28 11.29 8.08
CA ASP A 91 -13.92 10.98 8.54
C ASP A 91 -13.87 9.77 9.48
N SER A 92 -14.79 9.70 10.46
CA SER A 92 -14.84 8.59 11.42
C SER A 92 -15.10 7.26 10.70
N ARG A 93 -16.04 7.22 9.75
CA ARG A 93 -16.32 6.00 8.98
C ARG A 93 -15.11 5.55 8.16
N PHE A 94 -14.32 6.49 7.62
CA PHE A 94 -13.10 6.15 6.89
C PHE A 94 -12.05 5.53 7.83
N VAL A 95 -11.73 6.22 8.93
CA VAL A 95 -10.75 5.76 9.91
C VAL A 95 -11.18 4.44 10.53
N ASP A 96 -12.45 4.28 10.91
CA ASP A 96 -12.97 3.05 11.50
C ASP A 96 -12.84 1.85 10.55
N ASN A 97 -13.17 2.02 9.26
CA ASN A 97 -13.01 0.96 8.26
C ASN A 97 -11.54 0.60 8.06
N TYR A 98 -10.67 1.61 7.94
CA TYR A 98 -9.24 1.41 7.81
C TYR A 98 -8.66 0.64 9.01
N MET A 99 -8.94 1.10 10.22
CA MET A 99 -8.44 0.48 11.44
C MET A 99 -9.05 -0.90 11.67
N LEU A 100 -10.31 -1.13 11.26
CA LEU A 100 -10.95 -2.44 11.31
C LEU A 100 -10.22 -3.44 10.41
N GLY A 101 -9.94 -3.06 9.15
CA GLY A 101 -9.17 -3.90 8.22
C GLY A 101 -7.78 -4.21 8.75
N TYR A 102 -7.09 -3.18 9.25
CA TYR A 102 -5.75 -3.30 9.82
C TYR A 102 -5.70 -4.25 11.03
N LYS A 103 -6.57 -4.05 12.03
CA LYS A 103 -6.63 -4.90 13.22
C LYS A 103 -7.03 -6.34 12.89
N ASN A 104 -8.00 -6.53 12.00
CA ASN A 104 -8.47 -7.87 11.60
C ASN A 104 -7.36 -8.68 10.91
N GLU A 105 -6.59 -8.07 10.00
CA GLU A 105 -5.53 -8.79 9.30
C GLU A 105 -4.34 -9.08 10.22
N LEU A 106 -3.98 -8.16 11.13
CA LEU A 106 -2.99 -8.44 12.18
C LEU A 106 -3.41 -9.61 13.07
N ALA A 107 -4.67 -9.64 13.51
CA ALA A 107 -5.21 -10.76 14.29
C ALA A 107 -5.19 -12.07 13.48
N ARG A 108 -5.44 -12.00 12.17
CA ARG A 108 -5.37 -13.15 11.26
C ARG A 108 -3.94 -13.68 11.10
N PHE A 109 -2.92 -12.83 11.19
CA PHE A 109 -1.52 -13.26 11.26
C PHE A 109 -1.13 -13.93 12.59
N GLY A 110 -2.04 -13.93 13.57
CA GLY A 110 -1.88 -14.59 14.87
C GLY A 110 -1.63 -13.65 16.04
N PHE A 111 -1.51 -12.34 15.81
CA PHE A 111 -1.25 -11.40 16.90
C PHE A 111 -2.45 -11.22 17.83
N ASP A 112 -2.19 -11.04 19.11
CA ASP A 112 -3.20 -10.55 20.06
C ASP A 112 -3.27 -9.01 19.93
N VAL A 113 -4.30 -8.52 19.24
CA VAL A 113 -4.45 -7.09 18.92
C VAL A 113 -5.32 -6.39 19.95
N TYR A 114 -4.79 -5.32 20.52
CA TYR A 114 -5.45 -4.41 21.45
C TYR A 114 -5.51 -3.01 20.84
N ASP A 115 -6.48 -2.23 21.27
CA ASP A 115 -6.60 -0.81 20.96
C ASP A 115 -6.61 0.03 22.24
N ALA A 116 -6.69 1.36 22.09
CA ALA A 116 -6.71 2.27 23.23
C ALA A 116 -7.83 1.94 24.25
N SER A 117 -8.96 1.38 23.80
CA SER A 117 -10.09 1.03 24.67
C SER A 117 -9.89 -0.28 25.45
N THR A 118 -8.91 -1.08 25.04
CA THR A 118 -8.61 -2.41 25.61
C THR A 118 -7.20 -2.52 26.17
N MET A 119 -6.47 -1.39 26.23
CA MET A 119 -5.09 -1.32 26.68
C MET A 119 -4.94 -1.70 28.16
N ASP A 120 -5.98 -1.47 28.97
CA ASP A 120 -6.05 -1.87 30.38
C ASP A 120 -6.03 -3.39 30.58
N LYS A 121 -6.38 -4.16 29.54
CA LYS A 121 -6.35 -5.63 29.53
C LYS A 121 -4.96 -6.18 29.20
N VAL A 122 -4.01 -5.34 28.80
CA VAL A 122 -2.65 -5.75 28.50
C VAL A 122 -1.93 -6.07 29.82
N PRO A 123 -1.42 -7.30 30.03
CA PRO A 123 -0.75 -7.65 31.28
C PRO A 123 0.49 -6.78 31.52
N ALA A 124 0.58 -6.17 32.70
CA ALA A 124 1.60 -5.18 33.07
C ALA A 124 3.06 -5.69 33.10
N MET A 125 3.30 -6.99 32.90
CA MET A 125 4.62 -7.62 32.98
C MET A 125 5.09 -8.29 31.68
N ASP A 126 4.41 -8.05 30.55
CA ASP A 126 4.76 -8.74 29.31
C ASP A 126 5.84 -8.00 28.51
N SER A 127 7.00 -8.63 28.33
CA SER A 127 8.11 -8.11 27.53
C SER A 127 7.87 -8.19 26.02
N ASN A 128 6.75 -8.79 25.58
CA ASN A 128 6.42 -9.04 24.18
C ASN A 128 5.26 -8.15 23.67
N VAL A 129 5.18 -6.92 24.16
CA VAL A 129 4.23 -5.90 23.68
C VAL A 129 4.93 -5.02 22.66
N ILE A 130 4.30 -4.84 21.51
CA ILE A 130 4.74 -3.92 20.46
C ILE A 130 3.64 -2.88 20.27
N GLN A 131 4.02 -1.62 20.24
CA GLN A 131 3.10 -0.54 19.92
C GLN A 131 3.22 -0.20 18.43
N VAL A 132 2.09 -0.15 17.75
CA VAL A 132 1.98 0.34 16.37
C VAL A 132 0.96 1.46 16.35
N SER A 133 1.39 2.65 15.99
CA SER A 133 0.51 3.80 15.84
C SER A 133 0.37 4.14 14.37
N VAL A 134 -0.86 4.19 13.87
CA VAL A 134 -1.15 4.89 12.62
C VAL A 134 -1.17 6.38 12.95
N ALA A 135 -0.01 7.02 12.83
CA ALA A 135 0.22 8.36 13.33
C ALA A 135 -0.58 9.42 12.56
N GLN A 136 -0.72 9.22 11.24
CA GLN A 136 -1.46 10.13 10.37
C GLN A 136 -2.01 9.38 9.16
N ILE A 137 -3.22 9.77 8.74
CA ILE A 137 -3.78 9.43 7.44
C ILE A 137 -4.15 10.75 6.75
N GLU A 138 -3.75 10.89 5.50
CA GLU A 138 -4.08 12.02 4.63
C GLU A 138 -4.67 11.53 3.32
N LEU A 139 -5.77 12.17 2.91
CA LEU A 139 -6.43 11.94 1.64
C LEU A 139 -6.16 13.12 0.72
N GLU A 140 -5.68 12.81 -0.47
CA GLU A 140 -5.32 13.79 -1.48
C GLU A 140 -6.12 13.54 -2.76
N GLU A 141 -7.10 14.40 -3.04
CA GLU A 141 -7.86 14.34 -4.28
C GLU A 141 -7.13 15.09 -5.40
N THR A 142 -6.96 14.43 -6.55
CA THR A 142 -6.21 14.96 -7.69
C THR A 142 -6.74 14.42 -9.03
N LEU A 143 -6.05 14.75 -10.13
CA LEU A 143 -6.24 14.16 -11.44
C LEU A 143 -5.08 13.23 -11.77
N TYR A 144 -5.38 12.01 -12.21
CA TYR A 144 -4.43 11.04 -12.68
C TYR A 144 -4.41 11.00 -14.21
N PRO A 145 -3.29 11.36 -14.86
CA PRO A 145 -3.16 11.26 -16.31
C PRO A 145 -3.03 9.79 -16.71
N PHE A 146 -3.97 9.31 -17.52
CA PHE A 146 -3.99 7.95 -18.04
C PHE A 146 -3.93 7.97 -19.56
N ARG A 147 -3.06 7.17 -20.17
CA ARG A 147 -2.97 7.01 -21.62
C ARG A 147 -3.29 5.57 -21.98
N ASP A 148 -4.30 5.40 -22.83
CA ASP A 148 -4.58 4.14 -23.49
C ASP A 148 -3.92 4.12 -24.86
N GLU A 149 -3.33 2.98 -25.24
CA GLU A 149 -2.56 2.84 -26.48
C GLU A 149 -2.90 1.53 -27.19
N ALA A 150 -3.00 1.58 -28.52
CA ALA A 150 -3.16 0.40 -29.36
C ALA A 150 -2.32 0.50 -30.62
N GLN A 151 -1.82 -0.65 -31.09
CA GLN A 151 -1.15 -0.75 -32.38
C GLN A 151 -2.07 -1.42 -33.39
N ILE A 152 -2.40 -0.71 -34.47
CA ILE A 152 -3.29 -1.18 -35.54
C ILE A 152 -2.55 -1.02 -36.87
N TYR A 153 -2.33 -2.12 -37.60
CA TYR A 153 -1.58 -2.17 -38.86
C TYR A 153 -0.19 -1.50 -38.81
N GLY A 154 0.50 -1.63 -37.67
CA GLY A 154 1.85 -1.06 -37.48
C GLY A 154 1.87 0.44 -37.16
N GLN A 155 0.70 1.09 -37.08
CA GLN A 155 0.55 2.45 -36.59
C GLN A 155 0.13 2.46 -35.12
N ASN A 156 0.67 3.39 -34.35
CA ASN A 156 0.34 3.55 -32.93
C ASN A 156 -0.77 4.60 -32.78
N TYR A 157 -1.82 4.24 -32.06
CA TYR A 157 -2.92 5.11 -31.67
C TYR A 157 -2.93 5.24 -30.16
N PHE A 158 -3.27 6.43 -29.66
CA PHE A 158 -3.40 6.65 -28.23
C PHE A 158 -4.55 7.62 -27.92
N HIS A 159 -5.04 7.54 -26.69
CA HIS A 159 -6.02 8.48 -26.15
C HIS A 159 -5.66 8.82 -24.70
N ASP A 160 -5.70 10.11 -24.37
CA ASP A 160 -5.36 10.63 -23.05
C ASP A 160 -6.63 10.94 -22.24
N HIS A 161 -6.64 10.50 -20.99
CA HIS A 161 -7.67 10.78 -19.99
C HIS A 161 -7.09 11.52 -18.80
N GLN A 162 -7.92 12.35 -18.17
CA GLN A 162 -7.66 12.93 -16.85
C GLN A 162 -8.68 12.33 -15.89
N LEU A 163 -8.26 11.31 -15.15
CA LEU A 163 -9.12 10.54 -14.27
C LEU A 163 -9.14 11.14 -12.87
N ASN A 164 -10.28 11.13 -12.18
CA ASN A 164 -10.26 11.54 -10.78
C ASN A 164 -9.56 10.48 -9.95
N ALA A 165 -8.70 10.92 -9.04
CA ALA A 165 -7.96 10.05 -8.16
C ALA A 165 -7.96 10.58 -6.72
N VAL A 166 -7.83 9.67 -5.77
CA VAL A 166 -7.58 9.98 -4.36
C VAL A 166 -6.40 9.14 -3.90
N PHE A 167 -5.31 9.81 -3.51
CA PHE A 167 -4.20 9.18 -2.81
C PHE A 167 -4.51 9.09 -1.32
N ILE A 168 -4.13 7.97 -0.71
CA ILE A 168 -4.24 7.71 0.72
C ILE A 168 -2.80 7.60 1.23
N ASN A 169 -2.35 8.64 1.91
CA ASN A 169 -1.02 8.76 2.47
C ASN A 169 -1.07 8.39 3.96
N SER A 170 -0.30 7.39 4.39
CA SER A 170 -0.35 6.86 5.76
C SER A 170 1.03 6.82 6.40
N TRP A 171 1.14 7.35 7.62
CA TRP A 171 2.34 7.31 8.43
C TRP A 171 2.15 6.38 9.62
N PHE A 172 3.15 5.53 9.87
CA PHE A 172 3.13 4.55 10.94
C PHE A 172 4.32 4.78 11.87
N ASP A 173 4.07 4.93 13.16
CA ASP A 173 5.11 4.84 14.19
C ASP A 173 5.08 3.42 14.76
N ILE A 174 6.15 2.67 14.53
CA ILE A 174 6.30 1.32 15.08
C ILE A 174 7.40 1.33 16.13
N THR A 175 7.04 0.94 17.35
CA THR A 175 7.95 0.82 18.49
C THR A 175 7.99 -0.64 18.96
N PRO A 176 8.99 -1.43 18.51
CA PRO A 176 9.15 -2.81 18.94
C PRO A 176 9.75 -2.87 20.35
N GLY A 177 8.94 -3.14 21.36
CA GLY A 177 9.39 -3.27 22.76
C GLY A 177 10.07 -1.99 23.29
N ASN A 178 11.29 -2.13 23.82
CA ASN A 178 12.08 -1.01 24.37
C ASN A 178 13.03 -0.34 23.36
N HIS A 179 12.83 -0.55 22.06
CA HIS A 179 13.67 0.03 21.02
C HIS A 179 13.20 1.43 20.60
N LYS A 180 14.06 2.15 19.88
CA LYS A 180 13.74 3.47 19.33
C LYS A 180 12.62 3.33 18.29
N SER A 181 11.63 4.22 18.34
CA SER A 181 10.57 4.26 17.33
C SER A 181 11.13 4.58 15.94
N SER A 182 10.50 4.00 14.93
CA SER A 182 10.75 4.32 13.52
C SER A 182 9.45 4.73 12.85
N ILE A 183 9.52 5.78 12.01
CA ILE A 183 8.39 6.26 11.23
C ILE A 183 8.47 5.66 9.83
N TYR A 184 7.39 5.03 9.40
CA TYR A 184 7.22 4.45 8.07
C TYR A 184 6.12 5.20 7.31
N PHE A 185 6.20 5.15 5.98
CA PHE A 185 5.24 5.79 5.09
C PHE A 185 4.77 4.80 4.04
N ALA A 186 3.46 4.79 3.77
CA ALA A 186 2.85 4.07 2.67
C ALA A 186 1.85 4.98 1.95
N THR A 187 1.74 4.79 0.64
CA THR A 187 0.78 5.52 -0.20
C THR A 187 0.19 4.59 -1.23
N ASP A 188 -1.12 4.69 -1.42
CA ASP A 188 -1.86 3.99 -2.44
C ASP A 188 -2.93 4.91 -3.03
N MET A 189 -3.40 4.59 -4.22
CA MET A 189 -4.31 5.44 -4.99
C MET A 189 -5.55 4.65 -5.40
N LEU A 190 -6.72 5.26 -5.19
CA LEU A 190 -7.94 4.88 -5.88
C LEU A 190 -8.16 5.86 -7.04
N VAL A 191 -8.55 5.36 -8.20
CA VAL A 191 -8.74 6.15 -9.43
C VAL A 191 -10.00 5.69 -10.16
N ASP A 192 -10.65 6.60 -10.90
CA ASP A 192 -11.71 6.24 -11.83
C ASP A 192 -11.26 5.12 -12.78
N GLN A 193 -12.20 4.29 -13.23
CA GLN A 193 -11.90 3.19 -14.14
C GLN A 193 -12.33 3.55 -15.56
N VAL A 194 -11.44 3.26 -16.53
CA VAL A 194 -11.74 3.41 -17.95
C VAL A 194 -11.74 2.03 -18.59
N GLU A 195 -12.87 1.67 -19.17
CA GLU A 195 -12.97 0.55 -20.10
C GLU A 195 -13.02 1.10 -21.52
N SER A 196 -12.08 0.68 -22.37
CA SER A 196 -11.91 1.28 -23.68
C SER A 196 -11.53 0.29 -24.76
N THR A 197 -11.76 0.71 -26.01
CA THR A 197 -11.34 -0.03 -27.19
C THR A 197 -11.07 0.91 -28.36
N PHE A 198 -10.10 0.53 -29.20
CA PHE A 198 -9.86 1.15 -30.49
C PHE A 198 -10.49 0.28 -31.58
N ASP A 199 -11.51 0.82 -32.26
CA ASP A 199 -12.19 0.17 -33.37
C ASP A 199 -11.68 0.72 -34.70
N TYR A 200 -11.20 -0.15 -35.59
CA TYR A 200 -10.73 0.24 -36.91
C TYR A 200 -11.77 -0.09 -37.98
N ASP A 201 -12.23 0.96 -38.66
CA ASP A 201 -13.20 0.85 -39.74
C ASP A 201 -12.47 0.72 -41.10
N VAL A 202 -12.43 -0.51 -41.62
CA VAL A 202 -11.75 -0.88 -42.88
C VAL A 202 -12.28 -0.16 -44.12
N PHE A 203 -13.51 0.37 -44.07
CA PHE A 203 -14.13 1.04 -45.22
C PHE A 203 -13.84 2.53 -45.23
N SER A 204 -13.65 3.15 -44.06
CA SER A 204 -13.34 4.58 -43.94
C SER A 204 -11.86 4.86 -43.65
N ASP A 205 -11.07 3.83 -43.36
CA ASP A 205 -9.67 3.92 -42.92
C ASP A 205 -9.51 4.81 -41.68
N GLN A 206 -10.49 4.76 -40.77
CA GLN A 206 -10.52 5.55 -39.54
C GLN A 206 -10.45 4.64 -38.31
N VAL A 207 -9.69 5.09 -37.31
CA VAL A 207 -9.72 4.51 -35.97
C VAL A 207 -10.65 5.34 -35.09
N ARG A 208 -11.60 4.69 -34.43
CA ARG A 208 -12.50 5.28 -33.44
C ARG A 208 -12.09 4.78 -32.06
N TYR A 209 -12.04 5.70 -31.11
CA TYR A 209 -11.84 5.38 -29.71
C TYR A 209 -13.20 5.37 -29.01
N MET A 210 -13.56 4.24 -28.42
CA MET A 210 -14.79 4.08 -27.65
C MET A 210 -14.41 3.78 -26.21
N TYR A 211 -15.03 4.47 -25.26
CA TYR A 211 -14.76 4.25 -23.85
C TYR A 211 -15.99 4.43 -22.99
N ASN A 212 -15.97 3.77 -21.83
CA ASN A 212 -16.88 3.98 -20.72
C ASN A 212 -16.04 4.39 -19.50
N LEU A 213 -16.43 5.47 -18.84
CA LEU A 213 -15.78 5.97 -17.63
C LEU A 213 -16.67 5.62 -16.42
N GLU A 214 -16.18 4.74 -15.56
CA GLU A 214 -16.79 4.47 -14.26
C GLU A 214 -16.16 5.36 -13.20
N THR A 215 -16.94 6.33 -12.73
CA THR A 215 -16.50 7.28 -11.70
C THR A 215 -16.46 6.60 -10.34
N MET A 216 -15.39 6.84 -9.59
CA MET A 216 -15.27 6.44 -8.20
C MET A 216 -16.42 7.04 -7.36
N SER A 217 -16.90 6.27 -6.39
CA SER A 217 -17.85 6.75 -5.39
C SER A 217 -17.23 6.82 -4.00
N THR A 218 -17.84 7.60 -3.11
CA THR A 218 -17.42 7.69 -1.70
C THR A 218 -17.51 6.33 -0.99
N ASP A 219 -18.46 5.46 -1.36
CA ASP A 219 -18.53 4.10 -0.80
C ASP A 219 -17.35 3.22 -1.25
N MET A 220 -16.84 3.42 -2.47
CA MET A 220 -15.60 2.75 -2.91
C MET A 220 -14.40 3.20 -2.08
N LEU A 221 -14.32 4.49 -1.70
CA LEU A 221 -13.26 4.98 -0.78
C LEU A 221 -13.33 4.31 0.59
N TYR A 222 -14.53 4.11 1.14
CA TYR A 222 -14.69 3.39 2.42
C TYR A 222 -14.26 1.93 2.35
N GLN A 223 -14.61 1.24 1.26
CA GLN A 223 -14.18 -0.13 1.04
C GLN A 223 -12.67 -0.20 0.85
N PHE A 224 -12.12 0.73 0.06
CA PHE A 224 -10.69 0.83 -0.18
C PHE A 224 -9.91 1.10 1.11
N ALA A 225 -10.43 1.93 2.02
CA ALA A 225 -9.84 2.15 3.34
C ALA A 225 -9.66 0.84 4.12
N TYR A 226 -10.70 0.00 4.16
CA TYR A 226 -10.63 -1.32 4.80
C TYR A 226 -9.57 -2.22 4.15
N ASP A 227 -9.53 -2.26 2.81
CA ASP A 227 -8.58 -3.09 2.09
C ASP A 227 -7.13 -2.60 2.26
N LEU A 228 -6.90 -1.28 2.27
CA LEU A 228 -5.59 -0.69 2.61
C LEU A 228 -5.15 -1.03 4.02
N GLY A 229 -6.06 -0.95 5.00
CA GLY A 229 -5.76 -1.39 6.36
C GLY A 229 -5.19 -2.81 6.37
N ARG A 230 -5.80 -3.73 5.61
CA ARG A 230 -5.31 -5.12 5.51
C ARG A 230 -3.95 -5.22 4.81
N VAL A 231 -3.74 -4.48 3.72
CA VAL A 231 -2.45 -4.45 3.00
C VAL A 231 -1.34 -3.93 3.91
N TYR A 232 -1.58 -2.84 4.63
CA TYR A 232 -0.58 -2.22 5.50
C TYR A 232 -0.33 -2.99 6.80
N ALA A 233 -1.30 -3.77 7.27
CA ALA A 233 -1.07 -4.78 8.29
C ALA A 233 -0.08 -5.85 7.79
N GLY A 234 -0.14 -6.21 6.51
CA GLY A 234 0.85 -7.06 5.85
C GLY A 234 2.25 -6.45 5.90
N TYR A 235 2.40 -5.18 5.52
CA TYR A 235 3.69 -4.47 5.63
C TYR A 235 4.22 -4.42 7.07
N THR A 236 3.33 -4.26 8.05
CA THR A 236 3.69 -4.29 9.47
C THR A 236 4.19 -5.68 9.88
N PHE A 237 3.49 -6.75 9.46
CA PHE A 237 3.93 -8.12 9.71
C PHE A 237 5.31 -8.38 9.11
N ASP A 238 5.52 -8.00 7.85
CA ASP A 238 6.79 -8.19 7.14
C ASP A 238 7.92 -7.41 7.82
N TYR A 239 7.66 -6.18 8.25
CA TYR A 239 8.62 -5.38 9.01
C TYR A 239 9.03 -6.07 10.33
N LEU A 240 8.07 -6.58 11.09
CA LEU A 240 8.35 -7.29 12.35
C LEU A 240 9.11 -8.60 12.11
N LEU A 241 8.77 -9.33 11.05
CA LEU A 241 9.50 -10.54 10.64
C LEU A 241 10.96 -10.21 10.30
N ASN A 242 11.19 -9.19 9.49
CA ASN A 242 12.53 -8.76 9.07
C ASN A 242 13.36 -8.26 10.26
N THR A 243 12.73 -7.55 11.21
CA THR A 243 13.40 -7.12 12.44
C THR A 243 13.87 -8.29 13.30
N GLU A 244 13.15 -9.42 13.28
CA GLU A 244 13.59 -10.64 13.96
C GLU A 244 14.69 -11.38 13.19
N LEU A 245 14.68 -11.33 11.85
CA LEU A 245 15.76 -11.88 11.03
C LEU A 245 17.09 -11.16 11.26
N ASP A 246 17.07 -9.83 11.37
CA ASP A 246 18.27 -9.01 11.59
C ASP A 246 18.91 -9.22 12.98
N ARG A 247 18.22 -9.89 13.91
CA ARG A 247 18.75 -10.23 15.25
C ARG A 247 19.56 -11.53 15.28
N VAL A 248 19.49 -12.37 14.24
CA VAL A 248 20.17 -13.68 14.13
C VAL A 248 21.53 -13.53 13.48
#